data_AF-A0A9X7JV15-F1
#
_entry.id   AF-A0A9X7JV15-F1
#
_cell.length_a   1.000
_cell.length_b   1.000
_cell.length_c   1.000
_cell.angle_alpha   90.00
_cell.angle_beta   90.00
_cell.angle_gamma   90.00
#
_symmetry.space_group_name_H-M   'P 1'
#
loop_
_entity.id
_entity.type
_entity.pdbx_description
1 polymer ?
#
loop_
_entity_poly.entity_id
_entity_poly.type
_entity_poly.pdbx_seq_one_letter_code
_entity_poly.pdbx_strand_id
1 'polypeptide(L)' 'MSGFHLYATCGTSDDYAYSRHIVDDSKGKVLAFTIEWGKEDPASDAASFHPPWAEMERIIKDVDAGLVQFCLAALKT' A
#
# COMPACT_ATOMS: atom_id res chain seq x y z
N MET A 1 7.65 3.63 1.93
CA MET A 1 7.38 4.96 1.34
C MET A 1 6.25 5.56 2.17
N SER A 2 6.42 6.71 2.83
CA SER A 2 5.32 7.34 3.57
C SER A 2 4.33 8.00 2.61
N GLY A 3 3.07 8.16 3.02
CA GLY A 3 2.02 8.81 2.21
C GLY A 3 2.42 10.19 1.66
N PHE A 4 3.30 10.91 2.36
CA PHE A 4 3.89 12.18 1.91
C PHE A 4 4.52 12.14 0.50
N HIS A 5 5.00 10.98 0.04
CA HIS A 5 5.57 10.85 -1.31
C HIS A 5 4.53 10.90 -2.43
N LEU A 6 3.25 10.68 -2.14
CA LEU A 6 2.15 10.89 -3.08
C LEU A 6 1.74 12.36 -3.05
N TYR A 7 1.31 12.81 -1.88
CA TYR A 7 1.02 14.20 -1.53
C TYR A 7 0.95 14.31 0.00
N ALA A 8 0.99 15.52 0.54
CA ALA A 8 0.87 15.71 1.97
C ALA A 8 -0.52 15.27 2.47
N THR A 9 -0.57 14.16 3.18
CA THR A 9 -1.77 13.59 3.80
C THR A 9 -1.50 13.35 5.28
N CYS A 10 -2.52 13.51 6.12
CA CYS A 10 -2.47 13.19 7.54
C CYS A 10 -3.70 12.37 7.94
N GLY A 11 -3.58 11.61 9.04
CA GLY A 11 -4.69 10.84 9.58
C GLY A 11 -5.03 9.59 8.76
N THR A 12 -4.07 9.08 7.99
CA THR A 12 -4.20 7.83 7.24
C THR A 12 -4.23 6.62 8.19
N SER A 13 -4.59 5.45 7.65
CA SER A 13 -4.58 4.21 8.44
C SER A 13 -3.18 3.84 8.91
N ASP A 14 -2.15 4.10 8.12
CA ASP A 14 -0.74 3.91 8.46
C ASP A 14 -0.26 4.92 9.51
N ASP A 15 -0.66 6.20 9.45
CA ASP A 15 -0.41 7.19 10.51
C ASP A 15 -0.99 6.72 11.85
N TYR A 16 -2.26 6.27 11.83
CA TYR A 16 -2.91 5.77 13.03
C TYR A 16 -2.21 4.52 13.57
N ALA A 17 -1.98 3.51 12.72
CA ALA A 17 -1.35 2.26 13.11
C ALA A 17 0.02 2.47 13.76
N TYR A 18 0.83 3.39 13.20
CA TYR A 18 2.09 3.80 13.79
C TYR A 18 1.85 4.55 15.11
N SER A 19 1.04 5.60 15.15
CA SER A 19 0.90 6.48 16.34
C SER A 19 0.48 5.77 17.65
N ARG A 20 -0.16 4.60 17.56
CA ARG A 20 -0.61 3.84 18.74
C ARG A 20 0.50 3.53 19.75
N HIS A 21 1.72 3.21 19.29
CA HIS A 21 2.86 2.92 20.20
C HIS A 21 3.47 4.19 20.82
N ILE A 22 3.14 5.38 20.31
CA ILE A 22 3.58 6.66 20.87
C ILE A 22 2.69 7.04 22.05
N VAL A 23 1.39 6.80 21.94
CA VAL A 23 0.40 7.11 22.98
C VAL A 23 0.40 6.07 24.10
N ASP A 24 0.64 4.81 23.74
CA ASP A 24 0.60 3.66 24.65
C ASP A 24 1.74 2.69 24.29
N ASP A 25 2.80 2.71 25.10
CA ASP A 25 4.02 1.92 24.88
C ASP A 25 3.83 0.41 25.03
N SER A 26 2.70 -0.02 25.64
CA SER A 26 2.30 -1.43 25.66
C SER A 26 1.84 -1.93 24.29
N LYS A 27 1.53 -1.04 23.35
CA LYS A 27 1.14 -1.39 21.98
C LYS A 27 2.37 -1.57 21.10
N GLY A 28 2.35 -2.61 20.28
CA GLY A 28 3.43 -2.89 19.32
C GLY A 28 3.61 -1.76 18.29
N LYS A 29 4.88 -1.51 17.93
CA LYS A 29 5.25 -0.61 16.84
C LYS A 29 4.90 -1.23 15.50
N VAL A 30 3.87 -0.71 14.83
CA VAL A 30 3.45 -1.18 13.50
C VAL A 30 4.06 -0.27 12.42
N LEU A 31 4.84 -0.87 11.53
CA LEU A 31 5.32 -0.23 10.30
C LEU A 31 4.38 -0.59 9.16
N ALA A 32 3.31 0.21 9.00
CA ALA A 32 2.33 0.01 7.95
C ALA A 32 2.83 0.54 6.60
N PHE A 33 2.32 -0.06 5.52
CA PHE A 33 2.62 0.32 4.14
C PHE A 33 1.32 0.52 3.37
N THR A 34 1.28 1.57 2.56
CA THR A 34 0.21 1.79 1.57
C THR A 34 0.68 1.26 0.22
N ILE A 35 -0.17 0.47 -0.43
CA ILE A 35 0.07 -0.06 -1.76
C ILE A 35 -0.91 0.60 -2.71
N GLU A 36 -0.40 1.51 -3.54
CA GLU A 36 -1.08 2.00 -4.73
C GLU A 36 -0.76 1.06 -5.89
N TRP A 37 -1.75 0.75 -6.72
CA TRP A 37 -1.60 -0.16 -7.85
C TRP A 37 -2.11 0.47 -9.14
N GLY A 38 -1.80 -0.21 -10.25
CA GLY A 38 -2.25 0.21 -11.57
C GLY A 38 -1.55 1.48 -12.05
N LYS A 39 -2.02 1.96 -13.20
CA LYS A 39 -1.51 3.18 -13.84
C LYS A 39 -2.68 4.02 -14.27
N GLU A 40 -2.43 5.32 -14.34
CA GLU A 40 -3.34 6.25 -15.01
C GLU A 40 -3.53 5.80 -16.47
N ASP A 41 -4.79 5.64 -16.87
CA ASP A 41 -5.18 5.48 -18.26
C ASP A 41 -5.41 6.88 -18.86
N PRO A 42 -4.55 7.32 -19.81
CA PRO A 42 -4.63 8.66 -20.37
C PRO A 42 -5.87 8.88 -21.25
N ALA A 43 -6.60 7.82 -21.59
CA ALA A 43 -7.81 7.89 -22.39
C ALA A 43 -9.09 7.83 -21.55
N SER A 44 -9.02 7.45 -20.26
CA SER A 44 -10.20 7.27 -19.41
C SER A 44 -9.88 7.30 -17.92
N ASP A 45 -10.33 8.36 -17.24
CA ASP A 45 -10.28 8.45 -15.77
C ASP A 45 -10.94 7.25 -15.09
N ALA A 46 -12.08 6.79 -15.62
CA ALA A 46 -12.78 5.64 -15.07
C ALA A 46 -11.95 4.35 -15.18
N ALA A 47 -11.19 4.18 -16.26
CA ALA A 47 -10.31 3.03 -16.46
C ALA A 47 -9.05 3.09 -15.59
N SER A 48 -8.61 4.28 -15.17
CA SER A 48 -7.55 4.44 -14.17
C SER A 48 -7.92 3.82 -12.82
N PHE A 49 -9.21 3.88 -12.44
CA PHE A 49 -9.70 3.27 -11.19
C PHE A 49 -10.24 1.86 -11.37
N HIS A 50 -10.76 1.53 -12.56
CA HIS A 50 -11.34 0.23 -12.88
C HIS A 50 -10.83 -0.25 -14.24
N PRO A 51 -9.59 -0.76 -14.30
CA PRO A 51 -9.02 -1.21 -15.56
C PRO A 51 -9.82 -2.39 -16.13
N PRO A 52 -9.75 -2.63 -17.46
CA PRO A 52 -10.34 -3.83 -18.05
C PRO A 52 -9.88 -5.09 -17.31
N TRP A 53 -10.78 -6.07 -17.14
CA TRP A 53 -10.52 -7.23 -16.30
C TRP A 53 -9.20 -7.96 -16.64
N ALA A 54 -8.89 -8.11 -17.93
CA ALA A 54 -7.66 -8.76 -18.36
C ALA A 54 -6.38 -8.03 -17.93
N GLU A 55 -6.44 -6.71 -17.68
CA GLU A 55 -5.35 -5.94 -17.08
C GLU A 55 -5.38 -6.05 -15.56
N MET A 56 -6.56 -5.99 -14.94
CA MET A 56 -6.72 -6.20 -13.50
C MET A 56 -6.13 -7.54 -13.04
N GLU A 57 -6.32 -8.62 -13.80
CA GLU A 57 -5.71 -9.93 -13.53
C GLU A 57 -4.18 -9.90 -13.51
N ARG A 58 -3.54 -9.04 -14.30
CA ARG A 58 -2.08 -8.86 -14.31
C ARG A 58 -1.63 -8.05 -13.11
N ILE A 59 -2.35 -6.98 -12.79
CA ILE A 59 -2.09 -6.14 -11.62
C ILE A 59 -2.17 -6.97 -10.33
N ILE A 60 -3.20 -7.80 -10.19
CA ILE A 60 -3.36 -8.70 -9.03
C ILE A 60 -2.14 -9.63 -8.90
N LYS A 61 -1.74 -10.29 -9.99
CA LYS A 61 -0.58 -11.18 -9.98
C LYS A 61 0.72 -10.47 -9.59
N ASP A 62 0.92 -9.24 -10.05
CA ASP A 62 2.11 -8.45 -9.75
C ASP A 62 2.13 -8.01 -8.27
N VAL A 63 1.01 -7.48 -7.76
CA VAL A 63 0.87 -7.08 -6.36
C VAL A 63 1.03 -8.29 -5.42
N ASP A 64 0.37 -9.40 -5.72
CA ASP A 64 0.46 -10.62 -4.92
C ASP A 64 1.88 -11.18 -4.88
N ALA A 65 2.59 -11.20 -6.02
CA ALA A 65 3.99 -11.63 -6.07
C ALA A 65 4.88 -10.72 -5.21
N GLY A 66 4.67 -9.40 -5.27
CA GLY A 66 5.35 -8.42 -4.43
C GLY A 66 5.09 -8.64 -2.93
N LEU A 67 3.84 -8.89 -2.55
CA LEU A 67 3.44 -9.17 -1.17
C LEU A 67 4.07 -10.45 -0.63
N VAL A 68 4.09 -11.53 -1.42
CA VAL A 68 4.75 -12.78 -1.04
C VAL A 68 6.25 -12.54 -0.83
N GLN A 69 6.91 -11.84 -1.76
CA GLN A 69 8.34 -11.54 -1.64
C GLN A 69 8.63 -10.64 -0.43
N PHE A 70 7.77 -9.66 -0.13
CA PHE A 70 7.87 -8.83 1.05
C PHE A 70 7.79 -9.65 2.34
N CYS A 71 6.82 -10.56 2.46
CA CYS A 71 6.70 -11.47 3.60
C CYS A 71 7.95 -12.35 3.77
N LEU A 72 8.47 -12.92 2.68
CA LEU A 72 9.70 -13.72 2.70
C LEU A 72 10.93 -12.90 3.13
N ALA A 73 11.01 -11.63 2.72
CA ALA A 73 12.08 -10.73 3.12
C ALA A 73 11.98 -10.33 4.60
N ALA A 74 10.77 -10.11 5.11
CA ALA A 74 10.51 -9.77 6.50
C ALA A 74 10.79 -10.93 7.47
N LEU A 75 10.67 -12.19 7.01
CA LEU A 75 11.04 -13.38 7.79
C LEU A 75 12.55 -13.52 8.03
N LYS A 76 13.39 -12.90 7.19
CA LYS A 76 14.84 -12.95 7.32
C LYS A 76 15.30 -11.96 8.40
N THR A 77 15.16 -12.37 9.66
CA THR A 77 15.89 -11.80 10.80
C THR A 77 17.31 -12.34 10.87
#